data_AF-A0A3S0KYF2-F1
#
_entry.id   AF-A0A3S0KYF2-F1
#
_cell.length_a   1.000
_cell.length_b   1.000
_cell.length_c   1.000
_cell.angle_alpha   90.00
_cell.angle_beta   90.00
_cell.angle_gamma   90.00
#
_symmetry.space_group_name_H-M   'P 1'
#
loop_
_entity.id
_entity.type
_entity.pdbx_description
1 polymer ?
#
loop_
_entity_poly.entity_id
_entity_poly.type
_entity_poly.pdbx_seq_one_letter_code
_entity_poly.pdbx_strand_id
1 'polypeptide(L)'
;MTKLIWTTESVNEKGYDFLQSVLANMGSEKFQPTVRFGTLGTGDSPNYQVKKDLGALIGVKIEVFQSRSEHHKPYTGKEVFNDDNLSEEFSYAEIKAMLPQR
;
A
#
# COMPACT_ATOMS: atom_id res chain seq x y z
N MET A 1 -9.71 19.15 -5.73
CA MET A 1 -8.65 18.26 -6.24
C MET A 1 -9.27 16.89 -6.47
N THR A 2 -8.94 16.23 -7.57
CA THR A 2 -9.53 14.94 -7.95
C THR A 2 -8.76 13.83 -7.27
N LYS A 3 -9.43 13.05 -6.41
CA LYS A 3 -8.84 11.87 -5.74
C LYS A 3 -8.19 10.97 -6.79
N LEU A 4 -6.93 10.62 -6.62
CA LEU A 4 -6.22 9.75 -7.54
C LEU A 4 -6.83 8.34 -7.47
N ILE A 5 -7.32 7.83 -8.60
CA ILE A 5 -8.04 6.56 -8.64
C ILE A 5 -7.04 5.46 -9.02
N TRP A 6 -6.39 4.85 -8.03
CA TRP A 6 -5.79 3.53 -8.23
C TRP A 6 -6.92 2.50 -8.20
N THR A 7 -7.29 1.99 -9.37
CA THR A 7 -8.23 0.88 -9.52
C THR A 7 -7.50 -0.46 -9.35
N THR A 8 -8.25 -1.52 -9.07
CA THR A 8 -7.74 -2.91 -9.11
C THR A 8 -6.93 -3.20 -10.36
N GLU A 9 -7.40 -2.76 -11.53
CA GLU A 9 -6.73 -2.94 -12.81
C GLU A 9 -5.34 -2.27 -12.81
N SER A 10 -5.27 -0.99 -12.43
CA SER A 10 -4.01 -0.22 -12.39
C SER A 10 -3.00 -0.75 -11.36
N VAL A 11 -3.49 -1.37 -10.28
CA VAL A 11 -2.67 -2.03 -9.25
C VAL A 11 -2.12 -3.35 -9.78
N ASN A 12 -2.97 -4.14 -10.46
CA ASN A 12 -2.59 -5.40 -11.08
C ASN A 12 -1.50 -5.22 -12.15
N GLU A 13 -1.56 -4.15 -12.94
CA GLU A 13 -0.55 -3.80 -13.96
C GLU A 13 0.87 -3.59 -13.39
N LYS A 14 1.03 -3.38 -12.08
CA LYS A 14 2.35 -3.27 -11.45
C LYS A 14 3.11 -4.59 -11.39
N GLY A 15 2.42 -5.71 -11.60
CA GLY A 15 3.02 -7.03 -11.72
C GLY A 15 3.40 -7.68 -10.39
N TYR A 16 3.86 -8.93 -10.51
CA TYR A 16 4.07 -9.85 -9.40
C TYR A 16 5.00 -9.30 -8.30
N ASP A 17 6.18 -8.79 -8.66
CA ASP A 17 7.19 -8.39 -7.67
C ASP A 17 6.72 -7.21 -6.79
N PHE A 18 5.98 -6.28 -7.40
CA PHE A 18 5.37 -5.16 -6.69
C PHE A 18 4.29 -5.65 -5.72
N LEU A 19 3.33 -6.44 -6.21
CA LEU A 19 2.21 -6.94 -5.39
C LEU A 19 2.70 -7.86 -4.26
N GLN A 20 3.70 -8.69 -4.53
CA GLN A 20 4.33 -9.55 -3.54
C GLN A 20 5.00 -8.72 -2.43
N SER A 21 5.66 -7.61 -2.80
CA SER A 21 6.28 -6.69 -1.84
C SER A 21 5.24 -5.91 -1.03
N VAL A 22 4.10 -5.54 -1.64
CA VAL A 22 2.95 -4.97 -0.91
C VAL A 22 2.42 -5.96 0.12
N LEU A 23 2.15 -7.21 -0.27
CA LEU A 23 1.65 -8.25 0.63
C LEU A 23 2.62 -8.55 1.77
N ALA A 24 3.92 -8.62 1.49
CA ALA A 24 4.95 -8.79 2.52
C ALA A 24 4.89 -7.67 3.56
N ASN A 25 4.66 -6.43 3.12
CA ASN A 25 4.54 -5.26 4.00
C ASN A 25 3.18 -5.16 4.71
N MET A 26 2.09 -5.67 4.11
CA MET A 26 0.82 -5.90 4.78
C MET A 26 0.96 -6.94 5.90
N GLY A 27 1.86 -7.91 5.73
CA GLY A 27 2.19 -8.90 6.73
C GLY A 27 1.17 -10.04 6.75
N SER A 28 0.45 -10.19 7.85
CA SER A 28 -0.50 -11.29 8.04
C SER A 28 -1.94 -10.81 8.00
N GLU A 29 -2.79 -11.57 7.30
CA GLU A 29 -4.25 -11.38 7.27
C GLU A 29 -4.90 -11.32 8.67
N LYS A 30 -4.26 -11.93 9.69
CA LYS A 30 -4.71 -11.88 11.10
C LYS A 30 -4.83 -10.46 11.66
N PHE A 31 -4.06 -9.51 11.15
CA PHE A 31 -4.09 -8.11 11.58
C PHE A 31 -5.07 -7.26 10.75
N GLN A 32 -5.91 -7.92 9.93
CA GLN A 32 -6.84 -7.29 8.99
C GLN A 32 -6.19 -6.12 8.24
N PRO A 33 -4.99 -6.34 7.63
CA PRO A 33 -4.24 -5.23 7.09
C PRO A 33 -4.92 -4.71 5.83
N THR A 34 -4.91 -3.40 5.68
CA THR A 34 -5.43 -2.72 4.49
C THR A 34 -4.40 -1.79 3.91
N VAL A 35 -4.47 -1.56 2.61
CA VAL A 35 -3.51 -0.74 1.87
C VAL A 35 -4.20 0.32 1.04
N ARG A 36 -3.63 1.53 1.03
CA ARG A 36 -4.04 2.63 0.16
C ARG A 36 -2.85 3.11 -0.64
N PHE A 37 -3.01 3.24 -1.95
CA PHE A 37 -1.98 3.70 -2.87
C PHE A 37 -2.11 5.21 -3.09
N GLY A 38 -0.98 5.90 -3.21
CA GLY A 38 -0.94 7.34 -3.45
C GLY A 38 0.36 7.72 -4.14
N THR A 39 0.39 8.87 -4.81
CA THR A 39 1.63 9.42 -5.38
C THR A 39 2.34 10.27 -4.34
N LEU A 40 3.66 10.16 -4.21
CA LEU A 40 4.42 11.24 -3.57
C LEU A 40 4.22 12.54 -4.34
N GLY A 41 4.43 13.68 -3.68
CA GLY A 41 4.41 15.01 -4.32
C GLY A 41 5.42 15.17 -5.47
N THR A 42 6.30 14.20 -5.69
CA THR A 42 7.27 14.10 -6.78
C THR A 42 6.76 13.35 -8.03
N GLY A 43 5.55 12.80 -8.02
CA GLY A 43 4.86 12.26 -9.21
C GLY A 43 5.34 10.89 -9.72
N ASP A 44 6.16 10.21 -8.93
CA ASP A 44 7.18 9.34 -9.48
C ASP A 44 6.81 7.82 -9.43
N SER A 45 6.06 7.35 -8.44
CA SER A 45 5.47 5.99 -8.35
C SER A 45 4.47 5.93 -7.19
N PRO A 46 3.56 4.94 -7.12
CA PRO A 46 2.68 4.82 -5.96
C PRO A 46 3.49 4.43 -4.73
N ASN A 47 3.66 5.37 -3.81
CA ASN A 47 3.82 4.96 -2.42
C ASN A 47 2.50 4.37 -1.93
N TYR A 48 2.57 3.63 -0.85
CA TYR A 48 1.36 3.10 -0.25
C TYR A 48 1.46 3.11 1.26
N GLN A 49 0.30 3.25 1.86
CA GLN A 49 0.10 3.22 3.29
C GLN A 49 -0.55 1.89 3.65
N VAL A 50 0.07 1.17 4.57
CA VAL A 50 -0.52 -0.03 5.18
C VAL A 50 -1.04 0.33 6.56
N LYS A 51 -2.29 -0.01 6.82
CA LYS A 51 -2.91 0.02 8.13
C LYS A 51 -3.01 -1.41 8.66
N LYS A 52 -2.64 -1.62 9.92
CA LYS A 52 -2.73 -2.92 10.61
C LYS A 52 -3.42 -2.72 11.94
N ASP A 53 -4.37 -3.59 12.26
CA ASP A 53 -4.94 -3.67 13.60
C ASP A 53 -4.15 -4.68 14.43
N LEU A 54 -3.39 -4.19 15.41
CA LEU A 54 -2.55 -5.02 16.29
C LEU A 54 -3.29 -5.41 17.58
N GLY A 55 -4.61 -5.20 17.63
CA GLY A 55 -5.47 -5.52 18.76
C GLY A 55 -5.45 -4.43 19.84
N ALA A 56 -6.36 -4.57 20.82
CA ALA A 56 -6.66 -3.53 21.80
C ALA A 56 -5.47 -3.01 22.62
N LEU A 57 -4.42 -3.81 22.78
CA LEU A 57 -3.25 -3.45 23.59
C LEU A 57 -2.27 -2.51 22.87
N ILE A 58 -2.16 -2.63 21.55
CA ILE A 58 -1.20 -1.87 20.72
C ILE A 58 -1.93 -0.86 19.83
N GLY A 59 -3.16 -1.17 19.43
CA GLY A 59 -3.99 -0.33 18.58
C GLY A 59 -3.65 -0.47 17.10
N VAL A 60 -3.97 0.59 16.35
CA VAL A 60 -3.78 0.63 14.91
C VAL A 60 -2.38 1.15 14.59
N LYS A 61 -1.63 0.39 13.79
CA LYS A 61 -0.34 0.82 13.24
C LYS A 61 -0.52 1.24 11.79
N ILE A 62 0.02 2.39 11.42
CA ILE A 62 0.04 2.91 10.06
C ILE A 62 1.49 3.07 9.62
N GLU A 63 1.85 2.48 8.48
CA GLU A 63 3.19 2.54 7.91
C GLU A 63 3.12 2.94 6.44
N VAL A 64 3.99 3.83 6.00
CA VAL A 64 4.09 4.25 4.59
C VAL A 64 5.33 3.61 3.99
N PHE A 65 5.23 3.16 2.74
CA PHE A 65 6.32 2.47 2.03
C PHE A 65 6.60 3.13 0.68
N GLN A 66 7.89 3.16 0.31
CA GLN A 66 8.33 3.67 -0.99
C GLN A 66 8.48 2.54 -2.01
N SER A 67 7.61 2.48 -3.01
CA SER A 67 7.66 1.40 -4.01
C SER A 67 8.93 1.37 -4.85
N ARG A 68 9.63 2.51 -4.98
CA ARG A 68 10.87 2.63 -5.77
C ARG A 68 12.10 2.04 -5.08
N SER A 69 12.00 1.77 -3.78
CA SER A 69 13.11 1.17 -3.03
C SER A 69 13.05 -0.34 -3.12
N GLU A 70 14.22 -0.97 -3.08
CA GLU A 70 14.36 -2.42 -2.97
C GLU A 70 13.52 -2.93 -1.78
N HIS A 71 12.62 -3.88 -2.02
CA HIS A 71 11.66 -4.43 -1.05
C HIS A 71 10.63 -3.44 -0.47
N HIS A 72 10.44 -2.29 -1.12
CA HIS A 72 9.53 -1.25 -0.66
C HIS A 72 9.78 -0.87 0.81
N LYS A 73 10.96 -0.32 1.11
CA LYS A 73 11.35 0.09 2.46
C LYS A 73 10.37 1.10 3.07
N PRO A 74 10.22 1.10 4.41
CA PRO A 74 9.45 2.10 5.12
C PRO A 74 9.95 3.50 4.77
N TYR A 75 9.03 4.41 4.47
CA TYR A 75 9.31 5.81 4.27
C TYR A 75 9.47 6.52 5.62
N THR A 76 10.64 7.07 5.88
CA THR A 76 10.95 7.84 7.10
C THR A 76 11.14 9.34 6.85
N GLY A 77 10.94 9.78 5.60
CA GLY A 77 11.13 11.18 5.22
C GLY A 77 10.02 12.10 5.73
N LYS A 78 10.30 13.40 5.73
CA LYS A 78 9.36 14.45 6.15
C LYS A 78 8.39 14.88 5.04
N GLU A 79 8.59 14.44 3.79
CA GLU A 79 7.66 14.79 2.71
C GLU A 79 6.38 13.99 2.90
N VAL A 80 5.30 14.70 3.12
CA VAL A 80 4.03 14.10 3.53
C VAL A 80 3.51 13.31 2.34
N PHE A 81 3.43 11.99 2.51
CA PHE A 81 2.55 11.15 1.70
C PHE A 81 1.21 11.87 1.57
N ASN A 82 0.81 12.22 0.36
CA ASN A 82 -0.32 13.11 0.18
C ASN A 82 -1.62 12.35 0.44
N ASP A 83 -2.07 12.39 1.70
CA ASP A 83 -3.29 11.74 2.18
C ASP A 83 -4.56 12.24 1.44
N ASP A 84 -4.50 13.43 0.84
CA ASP A 84 -5.63 14.00 0.09
C ASP A 84 -5.85 13.28 -1.26
N ASN A 85 -4.86 12.53 -1.74
CA ASN A 85 -4.89 11.85 -3.05
C ASN A 85 -4.64 10.33 -2.94
N LEU A 86 -5.21 9.71 -1.92
CA LEU A 86 -5.17 8.26 -1.75
C LEU A 86 -6.27 7.57 -2.52
N SER A 87 -5.94 6.37 -2.99
CA SER A 87 -6.91 5.43 -3.53
C SER A 87 -7.98 5.05 -2.51
N GLU A 88 -8.90 4.23 -2.98
CA GLU A 88 -9.72 3.41 -2.10
C GLU A 88 -8.85 2.43 -1.31
N GLU A 89 -9.44 1.86 -0.27
CA GLU A 89 -8.76 0.92 0.62
C GLU A 89 -8.89 -0.48 0.05
N PHE A 90 -7.76 -1.17 -0.10
CA PHE A 90 -7.69 -2.56 -0.53
C PHE A 90 -7.36 -3.45 0.65
N SER A 91 -8.14 -4.51 0.81
CA SER A 91 -7.89 -5.57 1.78
C SER A 91 -6.75 -6.48 1.35
N TYR A 92 -6.19 -7.21 2.33
CA TYR A 92 -5.20 -8.26 2.07
C TYR A 92 -5.69 -9.28 1.02
N ALA A 93 -6.95 -9.68 1.11
CA ALA A 93 -7.56 -10.65 0.20
C ALA A 93 -7.64 -10.11 -1.24
N GLU A 94 -7.97 -8.83 -1.41
CA GLU A 94 -8.03 -8.19 -2.72
C GLU A 94 -6.64 -8.12 -3.38
N ILE A 95 -5.61 -7.66 -2.65
CA ILE A 95 -4.24 -7.63 -3.19
C ILE A 95 -3.74 -9.03 -3.53
N LYS A 96 -4.06 -10.02 -2.68
CA LYS A 96 -3.71 -11.43 -2.94
C LYS A 96 -4.40 -11.97 -4.18
N ALA A 97 -5.66 -11.59 -4.44
CA ALA A 97 -6.38 -11.98 -5.65
C ALA A 97 -5.84 -11.32 -6.92
N MET A 98 -5.16 -10.17 -6.80
CA MET A 98 -4.51 -9.48 -7.92
C MET A 98 -3.17 -10.11 -8.31
N LEU A 99 -2.58 -11.00 -7.49
CA LEU A 99 -1.35 -11.68 -7.87
C LEU A 99 -1.58 -12.53 -9.13
N PRO A 100 -0.79 -12.36 -10.20
CA PRO A 100 -0.87 -13.22 -11.37
C PRO A 100 -0.61 -14.68 -10.95
N GLN A 101 -1.55 -15.57 -11.29
CA GLN A 101 -1.34 -17.03 -11.16
C GLN A 101 -0.25 -17.42 -12.16
N ARG A 102 0.82 -18.07 -11.68
CA ARG A 102 1.86 -18.63 -12.55
C ARG A 102 1.39 -19.89 -13.26
#